data_AF-A0A0F5YC01-F1
#
_entry.id   AF-A0A0F5YC01-F1
#
_cell.length_a   1.000
_cell.length_b   1.000
_cell.length_c   1.000
_cell.angle_alpha   90.00
_cell.angle_beta   90.00
_cell.angle_gamma   90.00
#
_symmetry.space_group_name_H-M   'P 1'
#
loop_
_entity.id
_entity.type
_entity.pdbx_description
1 polymer ?
#
loop_
_entity_poly.entity_id
_entity_poly.type
_entity_poly.pdbx_seq_one_letter_code
_entity_poly.pdbx_strand_id
1 'polypeptide(L)'
;MSGLINKFVVGASVVVGMSAVVAPAQAAFQINGSDYILYNSNATNTYADPSANVNELLMGDSSSPTGNVELFAGSEKLTLQQFKESNSVTSISGSYQGKDLTISSLTATDWFGADLNTKYGTNNFANTYFNAFFDAAVKSSVKSMLTMTNQLSSKKEQLYNAFLTNNLFQASSDPNISYVTDNGSDLMLGLAGHMNLKTQYGSQLGEYAFALNDNFQLSEAVKVNYGGVEQLLFGTVATATGLKEVSDGVSHNGNYEVSLQGVIEKPPAAVPEPSTMLGLMAVGGLFAAAKRNSKKA
;
A
#
# COMPACT_ATOMS: atom_id res chain seq x y z
N MET A 1 25.76 18.26 15.14
CA MET A 1 25.44 16.83 15.30
C MET A 1 24.37 16.49 14.28
N SER A 2 24.77 16.01 13.10
CA SER A 2 23.83 15.57 12.06
C SER A 2 23.28 14.19 12.43
N GLY A 3 22.02 14.13 12.84
CA GLY A 3 21.29 12.88 12.90
C GLY A 3 20.98 12.43 11.48
N LEU A 4 21.80 11.52 10.94
CA LEU A 4 21.47 10.75 9.75
C LEU A 4 20.32 9.79 10.12
N ILE A 5 19.09 10.19 9.85
CA ILE A 5 17.96 9.25 9.78
C ILE A 5 18.13 8.50 8.46
N ASN A 6 18.98 7.48 8.49
CA ASN A 6 18.94 6.38 7.53
C ASN A 6 17.61 5.66 7.74
N LYS A 7 16.71 5.71 6.76
CA LYS A 7 15.77 4.64 6.38
C LYS A 7 14.87 5.14 5.25
N PHE A 8 15.30 4.92 4.02
CA PHE A 8 14.41 4.93 2.87
C PHE A 8 14.58 3.57 2.19
N VAL A 9 13.81 2.59 2.67
CA VAL A 9 13.68 1.29 1.99
C VAL A 9 12.40 1.40 1.16
N VAL A 10 12.57 1.55 -0.15
CA VAL A 10 11.45 1.48 -1.10
C VAL A 10 11.21 0.03 -1.44
N GLY A 11 10.02 -0.48 -1.10
CA GLY A 11 9.56 -1.79 -1.51
C GLY A 11 8.49 -1.64 -2.59
N ALA A 12 8.80 -1.97 -3.84
CA ALA A 12 7.77 -2.46 -4.74
C ALA A 12 7.46 -3.88 -4.28
N SER A 13 6.45 -4.06 -3.42
CA SER A 13 6.11 -5.37 -2.87
C SER A 13 5.03 -6.02 -3.73
N VAL A 14 5.36 -7.12 -4.40
CA VAL A 14 4.36 -8.04 -4.96
C VAL A 14 4.20 -9.17 -3.97
N VAL A 15 3.12 -9.17 -3.20
CA VAL A 15 2.74 -10.31 -2.35
C VAL A 15 1.61 -11.04 -3.06
N VAL A 16 1.86 -12.30 -3.43
CA VAL A 16 0.81 -13.24 -3.83
C VAL A 16 0.78 -14.29 -2.74
N GLY A 17 -0.09 -14.11 -1.75
CA GLY A 17 -0.17 -15.00 -0.60
C GLY A 17 -1.61 -15.19 -0.13
N MET A 18 -2.22 -16.32 -0.49
CA MET A 18 -3.45 -16.77 0.17
C MET A 18 -3.07 -17.37 1.53
N SER A 19 -3.26 -16.61 2.61
CA SER A 19 -3.15 -17.12 3.98
C SER A 19 -4.43 -16.81 4.75
N ALA A 20 -4.81 -17.72 5.65
CA ALA A 20 -5.98 -17.56 6.48
C ALA A 20 -5.84 -16.32 7.37
N VAL A 21 -6.66 -15.31 7.13
CA VAL A 21 -6.74 -14.07 7.91
C VAL A 21 -7.33 -14.42 9.28
N VAL A 22 -6.52 -14.33 10.33
CA VAL A 22 -7.05 -14.25 11.70
C VAL A 22 -7.26 -12.78 11.96
N ALA A 23 -8.50 -12.30 11.91
CA ALA A 23 -8.81 -10.89 12.12
C ALA A 23 -8.27 -10.45 13.50
N PRO A 24 -7.23 -9.60 13.57
CA PRO A 24 -6.70 -9.15 14.85
C PRO A 24 -7.68 -8.20 15.53
N ALA A 25 -7.49 -7.97 16.83
CA ALA A 25 -8.25 -6.97 17.58
C ALA A 25 -8.14 -5.62 16.83
N GLN A 26 -9.25 -5.20 16.24
CA GLN A 26 -9.27 -4.13 15.26
C GLN A 26 -8.81 -2.81 15.88
N ALA A 27 -7.91 -2.13 15.16
CA ALA A 27 -7.53 -0.77 15.47
C ALA A 27 -8.77 0.13 15.36
N ALA A 28 -9.01 0.99 16.35
CA ALA A 28 -9.92 2.11 16.18
C ALA A 28 -9.19 3.19 15.37
N PHE A 29 -9.35 3.14 14.05
CA PHE A 29 -8.76 4.11 13.13
C PHE A 29 -9.51 5.44 13.19
N GLN A 30 -8.74 6.52 13.03
CA GLN A 30 -9.23 7.89 12.94
C GLN A 30 -8.56 8.58 11.76
N ILE A 31 -9.28 9.50 11.11
CA ILE A 31 -8.75 10.30 10.01
C ILE A 31 -8.25 11.62 10.58
N ASN A 32 -7.01 12.01 10.22
CA ASN A 32 -6.44 13.31 10.51
C ASN A 32 -6.23 14.07 9.21
N GLY A 33 -6.71 15.30 9.15
CA GLY A 33 -6.75 16.11 7.92
C GLY A 33 -8.19 16.39 7.51
N SER A 34 -8.37 17.31 6.57
CA SER A 34 -9.69 17.75 6.11
C SER A 34 -9.98 17.40 4.65
N ASP A 35 -8.98 16.88 3.93
CA ASP A 35 -9.09 16.58 2.51
C ASP A 35 -9.07 15.06 2.32
N TYR A 36 -10.26 14.46 2.36
CA TYR A 36 -10.47 13.03 2.16
C TYR A 36 -11.87 12.78 1.60
N ILE A 37 -12.04 11.62 0.97
CA ILE A 37 -13.34 11.11 0.56
C ILE A 37 -13.51 9.71 1.13
N LEU A 38 -14.70 9.45 1.67
CA LEU A 38 -15.10 8.13 2.13
C LEU A 38 -15.95 7.47 1.05
N TYR A 39 -15.54 6.28 0.61
CA TYR A 39 -16.27 5.49 -0.37
C TYR A 39 -16.83 4.23 0.28
N ASN A 40 -18.15 4.16 0.40
CA ASN A 40 -18.86 2.97 0.83
C ASN A 40 -19.07 2.02 -0.37
N SER A 41 -19.40 0.75 -0.13
CA SER A 41 -19.63 -0.24 -1.19
C SER A 41 -20.98 -0.93 -1.08
N ASN A 42 -21.53 -1.35 -2.22
CA ASN A 42 -22.70 -2.24 -2.31
C ASN A 42 -22.40 -3.55 -3.05
N ALA A 43 -21.15 -4.03 -2.95
CA ALA A 43 -20.60 -5.23 -3.60
C ALA A 43 -20.48 -5.16 -5.14
N THR A 44 -21.13 -4.21 -5.80
CA THR A 44 -20.97 -3.95 -7.25
C THR A 44 -20.30 -2.60 -7.50
N ASN A 45 -20.59 -1.61 -6.67
CA ASN A 45 -20.08 -0.27 -6.84
C ASN A 45 -19.49 0.27 -5.54
N THR A 46 -18.60 1.24 -5.69
CA THR A 46 -18.21 2.17 -4.64
C THR A 46 -18.86 3.53 -4.89
N TYR A 47 -19.18 4.26 -3.83
CA TYR A 47 -19.83 5.57 -3.92
C TYR A 47 -19.47 6.42 -2.72
N ALA A 48 -19.33 7.74 -2.95
CA ALA A 48 -19.01 8.68 -1.88
C ALA A 48 -20.12 8.69 -0.81
N ASP A 49 -19.73 8.50 0.44
CA ASP A 49 -20.61 8.50 1.62
C ASP A 49 -19.87 9.15 2.80
N PRO A 50 -20.06 10.46 3.04
CA PRO A 50 -19.38 11.17 4.12
C PRO A 50 -19.79 10.70 5.53
N SER A 51 -20.81 9.85 5.65
CA SER A 51 -21.25 9.26 6.91
C SER A 51 -20.70 7.86 7.18
N ALA A 52 -19.95 7.29 6.23
CA ALA A 52 -19.39 5.96 6.36
C ALA A 52 -18.42 5.84 7.55
N ASN A 53 -18.42 4.68 8.20
CA ASN A 53 -17.53 4.39 9.31
C ASN A 53 -16.16 3.92 8.78
N VAL A 54 -15.10 4.70 9.05
CA VAL A 54 -13.73 4.37 8.62
C VAL A 54 -13.29 2.95 8.99
N ASN A 55 -13.70 2.44 10.15
CA ASN A 55 -13.31 1.11 10.58
C ASN A 55 -14.00 0.03 9.74
N GLU A 56 -15.27 0.22 9.39
CA GLU A 56 -16.00 -0.70 8.50
C GLU A 56 -15.45 -0.68 7.08
N LEU A 57 -15.05 0.50 6.59
CA LEU A 57 -14.43 0.63 5.27
C LEU A 57 -13.15 -0.20 5.16
N LEU A 58 -12.34 -0.25 6.23
CA LEU A 58 -11.02 -0.89 6.25
C LEU A 58 -11.02 -2.38 6.65
N MET A 59 -12.19 -3.00 6.80
CA MET A 59 -12.35 -4.39 7.27
C MET A 59 -12.19 -5.47 6.20
N GLY A 60 -12.14 -5.10 4.91
CA GLY A 60 -12.05 -6.05 3.80
C GLY A 60 -10.69 -6.74 3.67
N ASP A 61 -10.52 -7.45 2.56
CA ASP A 61 -9.26 -8.06 2.14
C ASP A 61 -9.11 -8.05 0.61
N SER A 62 -8.04 -8.64 0.09
CA SER A 62 -7.77 -8.68 -1.35
C SER A 62 -8.84 -9.40 -2.18
N SER A 63 -9.65 -10.27 -1.56
CA SER A 63 -10.72 -11.02 -2.22
C SER A 63 -12.10 -10.38 -2.06
N SER A 64 -12.32 -9.60 -1.00
CA SER A 64 -13.60 -8.96 -0.68
C SER A 64 -13.39 -7.57 -0.05
N PRO A 65 -13.01 -6.54 -0.83
CA PRO A 65 -12.92 -5.17 -0.34
C PRO A 65 -14.32 -4.63 0.04
N THR A 66 -14.39 -3.83 1.11
CA THR A 66 -15.65 -3.34 1.72
C THR A 66 -15.96 -1.86 1.42
N GLY A 67 -14.99 -1.13 0.87
CA GLY A 67 -15.02 0.30 0.56
C GLY A 67 -13.58 0.84 0.52
N ASN A 68 -13.41 2.15 0.51
CA ASN A 68 -12.08 2.77 0.62
C ASN A 68 -12.13 4.19 1.20
N VAL A 69 -10.98 4.64 1.67
CA VAL A 69 -10.73 6.03 2.11
C VAL A 69 -9.72 6.65 1.17
N GLU A 70 -10.14 7.63 0.38
CA GLU A 70 -9.24 8.44 -0.45
C GLU A 70 -8.60 9.52 0.43
N LEU A 71 -7.28 9.54 0.49
CA LEU A 71 -6.53 10.53 1.27
C LEU A 71 -6.07 11.65 0.35
N PHE A 72 -6.22 12.92 0.76
CA PHE A 72 -5.73 14.09 0.01
C PHE A 72 -6.30 14.23 -1.42
N ALA A 73 -7.60 14.02 -1.59
CA ALA A 73 -8.34 14.09 -2.86
C ALA A 73 -8.21 15.43 -3.64
N GLY A 74 -7.68 16.48 -3.00
CA GLY A 74 -7.33 17.74 -3.64
C GLY A 74 -5.94 17.78 -4.27
N SER A 75 -5.07 16.79 -4.08
CA SER A 75 -3.66 16.84 -4.52
C SER A 75 -3.55 16.98 -6.04
N GLU A 76 -4.34 16.22 -6.81
CA GLU A 76 -4.40 16.27 -8.27
C GLU A 76 -4.74 17.65 -8.85
N LYS A 77 -5.39 18.52 -8.07
CA LYS A 77 -5.77 19.89 -8.47
C LYS A 77 -4.64 20.90 -8.25
N LEU A 78 -3.57 20.52 -7.56
CA LEU A 78 -2.44 21.38 -7.28
C LEU A 78 -1.48 21.40 -8.47
N THR A 79 -1.12 22.61 -8.92
CA THR A 79 0.05 22.79 -9.77
C THR A 79 1.31 22.29 -9.04
N LEU A 80 2.36 21.93 -9.79
CA LEU A 80 3.62 21.51 -9.19
C LEU A 80 4.18 22.52 -8.16
N GLN A 81 4.03 23.81 -8.43
CA GLN A 81 4.48 24.84 -7.50
C GLN A 81 3.66 24.84 -6.20
N GLN A 82 2.33 24.79 -6.29
CA GLN A 82 1.45 24.71 -5.12
C GLN A 82 1.71 23.43 -4.31
N PHE A 83 1.94 22.30 -4.99
CA PHE A 83 2.24 21.04 -4.33
C PHE A 83 3.58 21.09 -3.56
N LYS A 84 4.60 21.74 -4.14
CA LYS A 84 5.90 21.96 -3.48
C LYS A 84 5.83 22.89 -2.26
N GLU A 85 4.88 23.81 -2.25
CA GLU A 85 4.64 24.75 -1.14
C GLU A 85 3.68 24.19 -0.09
N SER A 86 2.91 23.16 -0.44
CA SER A 86 1.93 22.52 0.44
C SER A 86 2.60 21.61 1.48
N ASN A 87 2.12 21.70 2.72
CA ASN A 87 2.38 20.72 3.77
C ASN A 87 1.10 19.95 4.15
N SER A 88 0.05 20.05 3.32
CA SER A 88 -1.20 19.33 3.55
C SER A 88 -0.95 17.83 3.41
N VAL A 89 -1.40 17.08 4.43
CA VAL A 89 -1.40 15.63 4.47
C VAL A 89 -2.71 15.20 5.09
N THR A 90 -3.29 14.13 4.53
CA THR A 90 -4.40 13.43 5.17
C THR A 90 -3.93 12.03 5.50
N SER A 91 -4.29 11.55 6.70
CA SER A 91 -3.82 10.28 7.21
C SER A 91 -4.90 9.53 7.98
N ILE A 92 -4.75 8.21 8.03
CA ILE A 92 -5.49 7.31 8.91
C ILE A 92 -4.50 6.87 9.99
N SER A 93 -4.87 7.03 11.26
CA SER A 93 -4.03 6.64 12.39
C SER A 93 -4.79 5.79 13.40
N GLY A 94 -4.11 4.84 14.02
CA GLY A 94 -4.64 4.01 15.10
C GLY A 94 -3.58 3.10 15.68
N SER A 95 -3.96 2.22 16.62
CA SER A 95 -3.07 1.17 17.14
C SER A 95 -3.41 -0.17 16.49
N TYR A 96 -2.45 -0.78 15.80
CA TYR A 96 -2.60 -2.10 15.16
C TYR A 96 -1.61 -3.09 15.78
N GLN A 97 -2.10 -4.20 16.33
CA GLN A 97 -1.28 -5.21 17.03
C GLN A 97 -0.40 -4.59 18.14
N GLY A 98 -0.94 -3.59 18.87
CA GLY A 98 -0.26 -2.92 19.98
C GLY A 98 0.82 -1.90 19.60
N LYS A 99 0.95 -1.55 18.31
CA LYS A 99 1.85 -0.50 17.82
C LYS A 99 1.08 0.57 17.08
N ASP A 100 1.58 1.80 17.13
CA ASP A 100 1.03 2.91 16.34
C ASP A 100 1.19 2.62 14.84
N LEU A 101 0.12 2.85 14.09
CA LEU A 101 0.05 2.78 12.64
C LEU A 101 -0.48 4.10 12.12
N THR A 102 0.27 4.73 11.21
CA THR A 102 -0.16 5.88 10.42
C THR A 102 -0.01 5.56 8.95
N ILE A 103 -1.09 5.73 8.18
CA ILE A 103 -1.14 5.57 6.74
C ILE A 103 -1.50 6.94 6.16
N SER A 104 -0.69 7.52 5.28
CA SER A 104 -0.92 8.88 4.80
C SER A 104 -0.72 9.06 3.30
N SER A 105 -1.32 10.14 2.79
CA SER A 105 -0.96 10.73 1.51
C SER A 105 0.50 11.20 1.49
N LEU A 106 0.99 11.56 0.30
CA LEU A 106 2.35 12.03 0.09
C LEU A 106 2.42 13.56 -0.10
N THR A 107 3.52 14.13 0.39
CA THR A 107 3.93 15.51 0.12
C THR A 107 4.97 15.58 -1.00
N ALA A 108 5.26 16.78 -1.50
CA ALA A 108 6.37 16.99 -2.41
C ALA A 108 7.73 16.56 -1.83
N THR A 109 7.91 16.66 -0.50
CA THR A 109 9.16 16.22 0.14
C THR A 109 9.31 14.70 0.17
N ASP A 110 8.21 13.96 0.26
CA ASP A 110 8.24 12.49 0.16
C ASP A 110 8.65 12.05 -1.25
N TRP A 111 8.19 12.76 -2.28
CA TRP A 111 8.54 12.50 -3.67
C TRP A 111 9.97 12.88 -4.03
N PHE A 112 10.34 14.13 -3.74
CA PHE A 112 11.51 14.78 -4.33
C PHE A 112 12.67 14.97 -3.33
N GLY A 113 12.46 14.62 -2.06
CA GLY A 113 13.42 14.86 -0.98
C GLY A 113 13.32 16.27 -0.40
N ALA A 114 14.09 16.51 0.67
CA ALA A 114 14.07 17.78 1.40
C ALA A 114 14.53 19.00 0.57
N ASP A 115 15.35 18.77 -0.46
CA ASP A 115 15.79 19.80 -1.42
C ASP A 115 14.82 19.99 -2.59
N LEU A 116 13.73 19.21 -2.63
CA LEU A 116 12.71 19.21 -3.68
C LEU A 116 13.31 19.05 -5.08
N ASN A 117 14.30 18.16 -5.21
CA ASN A 117 15.00 17.93 -6.47
C ASN A 117 14.15 17.12 -7.44
N THR A 118 13.55 17.81 -8.41
CA THR A 118 12.66 17.19 -9.39
C THR A 118 13.41 16.57 -10.58
N LYS A 119 14.74 16.54 -10.61
CA LYS A 119 15.49 16.07 -11.78
C LYS A 119 15.40 14.54 -11.95
N TYR A 120 15.23 14.08 -13.19
CA TYR A 120 15.33 12.66 -13.52
C TYR A 120 16.76 12.12 -13.27
N GLY A 121 16.85 10.87 -12.81
CA GLY A 121 18.09 10.20 -12.43
C GLY A 121 18.60 10.53 -11.03
N THR A 122 17.85 11.32 -10.24
CA THR A 122 18.15 11.54 -8.83
C THR A 122 17.71 10.35 -7.98
N ASN A 123 18.38 10.14 -6.86
CA ASN A 123 18.03 9.05 -5.94
C ASN A 123 16.92 9.49 -4.98
N ASN A 124 15.69 9.54 -5.47
CA ASN A 124 14.49 9.85 -4.70
C ASN A 124 13.31 8.95 -5.09
N PHE A 125 12.21 9.11 -4.37
CA PHE A 125 11.02 8.27 -4.58
C PHE A 125 10.38 8.52 -5.94
N ALA A 126 10.33 9.78 -6.40
CA ALA A 126 9.76 10.15 -7.70
C ALA A 126 10.42 9.39 -8.85
N ASN A 127 11.75 9.26 -8.83
CA ASN A 127 12.47 8.48 -9.84
C ASN A 127 12.20 6.97 -9.71
N THR A 128 12.10 6.44 -8.49
CA THR A 128 11.78 5.03 -8.26
C THR A 128 10.38 4.68 -8.79
N TYR A 129 9.38 5.46 -8.42
CA TYR A 129 7.99 5.28 -8.85
C TYR A 129 7.84 5.48 -10.36
N PHE A 130 8.45 6.53 -10.93
CA PHE A 130 8.42 6.73 -12.38
C PHE A 130 9.11 5.59 -13.15
N ASN A 131 10.18 5.02 -12.62
CA ASN A 131 10.82 3.86 -13.25
C ASN A 131 9.87 2.66 -13.29
N ALA A 132 9.13 2.39 -12.21
CA ALA A 132 8.11 1.36 -12.19
C ALA A 132 6.96 1.66 -13.18
N PHE A 133 6.50 2.91 -13.24
CA PHE A 133 5.57 3.37 -14.27
C PHE A 133 6.11 3.09 -15.68
N PHE A 134 7.34 3.51 -15.99
CA PHE A 134 7.95 3.30 -17.31
C PHE A 134 8.02 1.81 -17.65
N ASP A 135 8.36 0.98 -16.67
CA ASP A 135 8.50 -0.45 -16.85
C ASP A 135 7.17 -1.15 -17.11
N ALA A 136 6.10 -0.79 -16.37
CA ALA A 136 4.76 -1.31 -16.59
C ALA A 136 4.08 -0.74 -17.84
N ALA A 137 4.18 0.57 -18.04
CA ALA A 137 3.38 1.31 -19.00
C ALA A 137 3.94 1.29 -20.41
N VAL A 138 5.25 1.41 -20.61
CA VAL A 138 5.81 1.56 -21.97
C VAL A 138 5.93 0.21 -22.66
N LYS A 139 5.40 0.11 -23.90
CA LYS A 139 5.47 -1.08 -24.76
C LYS A 139 6.90 -1.59 -24.91
N SER A 140 7.11 -2.89 -24.76
CA SER A 140 8.43 -3.52 -24.95
C SER A 140 8.99 -3.28 -26.35
N SER A 141 8.15 -3.27 -27.39
CA SER A 141 8.58 -2.93 -28.76
C SER A 141 9.10 -1.50 -28.88
N VAL A 142 8.50 -0.54 -28.17
CA VAL A 142 8.97 0.85 -28.12
C VAL A 142 10.30 0.92 -27.37
N LYS A 143 10.43 0.26 -26.22
CA LYS A 143 11.71 0.21 -25.47
C LYS A 143 12.83 -0.38 -26.31
N SER A 144 12.57 -1.47 -27.02
CA SER A 144 13.54 -2.11 -27.92
C SER A 144 13.96 -1.18 -29.06
N MET A 145 12.99 -0.52 -29.73
CA MET A 145 13.28 0.43 -30.79
C MET A 145 14.14 1.59 -30.29
N LEU A 146 13.78 2.19 -29.15
CA LEU A 146 14.54 3.29 -28.54
C LEU A 146 15.95 2.86 -28.09
N THR A 147 16.12 1.60 -27.72
CA THR A 147 17.45 1.03 -27.40
C THR A 147 18.29 0.93 -28.68
N MET A 148 17.72 0.40 -29.77
CA MET A 148 18.41 0.27 -31.06
C MET A 148 18.82 1.63 -31.65
N THR A 149 18.05 2.69 -31.39
CA THR A 149 18.36 4.05 -31.86
C THR A 149 19.20 4.87 -30.87
N ASN A 150 19.62 4.30 -29.73
CA ASN A 150 20.32 5.01 -28.65
C ASN A 150 19.53 6.21 -28.09
N GLN A 151 18.20 6.16 -28.10
CA GLN A 151 17.30 7.22 -27.63
C GLN A 151 16.57 6.87 -26.33
N LEU A 152 16.76 5.67 -25.77
CA LEU A 152 16.03 5.21 -24.59
C LEU A 152 16.17 6.18 -23.41
N SER A 153 17.39 6.57 -23.05
CA SER A 153 17.65 7.44 -21.90
C SER A 153 17.01 8.82 -22.06
N SER A 154 17.19 9.46 -23.23
CA SER A 154 16.65 10.80 -23.47
C SER A 154 15.12 10.80 -23.57
N LYS A 155 14.52 9.76 -24.16
CA LYS A 155 13.05 9.62 -24.21
C LYS A 155 12.44 9.27 -22.86
N LYS A 156 13.14 8.50 -22.04
CA LYS A 156 12.72 8.23 -20.67
C LYS A 156 12.74 9.51 -19.81
N GLU A 157 13.77 10.34 -19.94
CA GLU A 157 13.83 11.66 -19.29
C GLU A 157 12.73 12.62 -19.79
N GLN A 158 12.46 12.65 -21.10
CA GLN A 158 11.36 13.45 -21.66
C GLN A 158 10.00 13.00 -21.12
N LEU A 159 9.76 11.70 -21.03
CA LEU A 159 8.53 11.15 -20.45
C LEU A 159 8.43 11.44 -18.95
N TYR A 160 9.55 11.38 -18.21
CA TYR A 160 9.58 11.81 -16.81
C TYR A 160 9.17 13.27 -16.66
N ASN A 161 9.72 14.15 -17.51
CA ASN A 161 9.37 15.57 -17.48
C ASN A 161 7.89 15.79 -17.82
N ALA A 162 7.33 15.05 -18.78
CA ALA A 162 5.90 15.08 -19.06
C ALA A 162 5.08 14.59 -17.86
N PHE A 163 5.52 13.53 -17.18
CA PHE A 163 4.88 13.03 -15.96
C PHE A 163 4.84 14.12 -14.87
N LEU A 164 5.97 14.80 -14.67
CA LEU A 164 6.12 15.89 -13.71
C LEU A 164 5.24 17.11 -14.04
N THR A 165 5.27 17.58 -15.29
CA THR A 165 4.55 18.82 -15.67
C THR A 165 3.05 18.64 -15.82
N ASN A 166 2.58 17.41 -16.05
CA ASN A 166 1.16 17.09 -16.10
C ASN A 166 0.59 16.65 -14.75
N ASN A 167 1.27 17.01 -13.65
CA ASN A 167 0.84 16.78 -12.27
C ASN A 167 0.60 15.32 -11.89
N LEU A 168 1.23 14.36 -12.57
CA LEU A 168 0.98 12.94 -12.32
C LEU A 168 1.58 12.44 -11.00
N PHE A 169 2.58 13.12 -10.43
CA PHE A 169 3.02 12.83 -9.06
C PHE A 169 1.95 13.26 -8.05
N GLN A 170 1.30 14.40 -8.29
CA GLN A 170 0.22 14.89 -7.42
C GLN A 170 -1.01 13.98 -7.47
N ALA A 171 -1.39 13.53 -8.67
CA ALA A 171 -2.44 12.52 -8.88
C ALA A 171 -2.02 11.07 -8.54
N SER A 172 -0.82 10.90 -7.97
CA SER A 172 -0.36 9.63 -7.39
C SER A 172 -0.13 9.76 -5.88
N SER A 173 -0.49 10.92 -5.29
CA SER A 173 -0.19 11.26 -3.90
C SER A 173 -1.37 11.01 -2.96
N ASP A 174 -2.49 10.57 -3.51
CA ASP A 174 -3.82 10.53 -2.94
C ASP A 174 -4.38 9.11 -2.81
N PRO A 175 -3.70 8.23 -2.04
CA PRO A 175 -4.01 6.81 -2.06
C PRO A 175 -5.42 6.50 -1.54
N ASN A 176 -6.06 5.56 -2.23
CA ASN A 176 -7.35 5.00 -1.86
C ASN A 176 -7.19 3.74 -0.98
N ILE A 177 -7.23 3.88 0.34
CA ILE A 177 -6.98 2.76 1.28
C ILE A 177 -8.25 1.91 1.46
N SER A 178 -8.20 0.66 1.00
CA SER A 178 -9.33 -0.28 1.02
C SER A 178 -9.40 -1.16 2.27
N TYR A 179 -8.25 -1.57 2.80
CA TYR A 179 -8.18 -2.39 4.01
C TYR A 179 -6.80 -2.36 4.65
N VAL A 180 -6.76 -2.75 5.92
CA VAL A 180 -5.54 -3.02 6.69
C VAL A 180 -5.65 -4.39 7.33
N THR A 181 -4.76 -5.31 6.97
CA THR A 181 -4.77 -6.70 7.45
C THR A 181 -3.35 -7.20 7.73
N ASP A 182 -3.23 -8.42 8.23
CA ASP A 182 -1.94 -9.10 8.37
C ASP A 182 -2.05 -10.59 8.07
N ASN A 183 -0.90 -11.20 7.72
CA ASN A 183 -0.75 -12.63 7.49
C ASN A 183 0.04 -13.33 8.63
N GLY A 184 0.15 -12.68 9.79
CA GLY A 184 0.96 -13.13 10.92
C GLY A 184 2.47 -12.85 10.83
N SER A 185 2.95 -12.25 9.74
CA SER A 185 4.33 -11.71 9.64
C SER A 185 4.39 -10.30 9.05
N ASP A 186 3.52 -10.00 8.10
CA ASP A 186 3.54 -8.77 7.33
C ASP A 186 2.28 -7.96 7.61
N LEU A 187 2.44 -6.64 7.72
CA LEU A 187 1.30 -5.71 7.69
C LEU A 187 0.96 -5.46 6.22
N MET A 188 -0.29 -5.67 5.84
CA MET A 188 -0.76 -5.62 4.46
C MET A 188 -1.83 -4.53 4.31
N LEU A 189 -1.74 -3.77 3.22
CA LEU A 189 -2.69 -2.72 2.87
C LEU A 189 -3.24 -2.99 1.48
N GLY A 190 -4.55 -2.86 1.33
CA GLY A 190 -5.20 -2.78 0.03
C GLY A 190 -5.27 -1.34 -0.44
N LEU A 191 -4.84 -1.09 -1.68
CA LEU A 191 -5.02 0.20 -2.37
C LEU A 191 -6.02 -0.01 -3.52
N ALA A 192 -7.20 0.58 -3.42
CA ALA A 192 -8.12 0.64 -4.56
C ALA A 192 -7.54 1.51 -5.66
N GLY A 193 -7.81 1.17 -6.91
CA GLY A 193 -7.33 1.93 -8.05
C GLY A 193 -7.85 1.37 -9.36
N HIS A 194 -7.08 1.56 -10.43
CA HIS A 194 -7.47 1.14 -11.78
C HIS A 194 -6.75 -0.12 -12.24
N MET A 195 -7.47 -1.06 -12.84
CA MET A 195 -6.91 -2.21 -13.57
C MET A 195 -6.24 -1.81 -14.89
N ASN A 196 -6.56 -0.63 -15.42
CA ASN A 196 -5.97 -0.08 -16.64
C ASN A 196 -5.76 1.43 -16.46
N LEU A 197 -4.54 1.81 -16.08
CA LEU A 197 -4.23 3.22 -15.81
C LEU A 197 -4.09 4.05 -17.10
N LYS A 198 -4.03 3.42 -18.28
CA LYS A 198 -3.99 4.13 -19.56
C LYS A 198 -5.23 4.99 -19.80
N THR A 199 -6.40 4.57 -19.30
CA THR A 199 -7.62 5.36 -19.46
C THR A 199 -7.54 6.70 -18.72
N GLN A 200 -6.77 6.75 -17.63
CA GLN A 200 -6.55 7.98 -16.86
C GLN A 200 -5.37 8.77 -17.38
N TYR A 201 -4.19 8.15 -17.44
CA TYR A 201 -2.94 8.89 -17.72
C TYR A 201 -2.67 9.10 -19.21
N GLY A 202 -3.33 8.33 -20.08
CA GLY A 202 -3.09 8.39 -21.52
C GLY A 202 -3.35 9.78 -22.09
N SER A 203 -4.45 10.43 -21.71
CA SER A 203 -4.78 11.77 -22.20
C SER A 203 -3.79 12.83 -21.67
N GLN A 204 -3.40 12.72 -20.40
CA GLN A 204 -2.47 13.64 -19.73
C GLN A 204 -1.05 13.55 -20.30
N LEU A 205 -0.64 12.38 -20.80
CA LEU A 205 0.69 12.17 -21.39
C LEU A 205 0.76 12.53 -22.89
N GLY A 206 -0.34 13.00 -23.49
CA GLY A 206 -0.37 13.58 -24.83
C GLY A 206 0.28 12.71 -25.90
N GLU A 207 1.32 13.23 -26.55
CA GLU A 207 2.04 12.51 -27.62
C GLU A 207 2.69 11.20 -27.15
N TYR A 208 2.90 10.98 -25.85
CA TYR A 208 3.47 9.73 -25.34
C TYR A 208 2.43 8.61 -25.18
N ALA A 209 1.14 8.91 -25.30
CA ALA A 209 0.05 7.95 -25.10
C ALA A 209 0.12 6.73 -26.03
N PHE A 210 0.61 6.91 -27.27
CA PHE A 210 0.73 5.81 -28.23
C PHE A 210 1.74 4.74 -27.78
N ALA A 211 2.75 5.15 -26.99
CA ALA A 211 3.80 4.29 -26.50
C ALA A 211 3.35 3.41 -25.33
N LEU A 212 2.19 3.70 -24.73
CA LEU A 212 1.68 2.99 -23.56
C LEU A 212 0.95 1.70 -23.95
N ASN A 213 1.26 0.62 -23.24
CA ASN A 213 0.52 -0.63 -23.22
C ASN A 213 -0.94 -0.38 -22.80
N ASP A 214 -1.86 -1.13 -23.36
CA ASP A 214 -3.19 -1.20 -22.76
C ASP A 214 -3.11 -2.02 -21.47
N ASN A 215 -3.96 -1.71 -20.49
CA ASN A 215 -4.07 -2.43 -19.21
C ASN A 215 -2.80 -2.42 -18.35
N PHE A 216 -1.93 -1.41 -18.51
CA PHE A 216 -0.84 -1.26 -17.55
C PHE A 216 -1.39 -0.87 -16.17
N GLN A 217 -0.72 -1.35 -15.14
CA GLN A 217 -1.15 -1.27 -13.75
C GLN A 217 -0.07 -0.59 -12.92
N LEU A 218 -0.52 0.31 -12.05
CA LEU A 218 0.26 1.00 -11.04
C LEU A 218 -0.74 1.61 -10.06
N SER A 219 -0.54 1.40 -8.75
CA SER A 219 -1.32 2.09 -7.73
C SER A 219 -0.80 3.51 -7.52
N GLU A 220 -1.62 4.37 -6.94
CA GLU A 220 -1.12 5.53 -6.20
C GLU A 220 -0.11 5.09 -5.13
N ALA A 221 0.73 6.03 -4.70
CA ALA A 221 1.70 5.78 -3.64
C ALA A 221 1.09 6.08 -2.27
N VAL A 222 1.55 5.33 -1.26
CA VAL A 222 1.13 5.51 0.13
C VAL A 222 2.34 5.58 1.04
N LYS A 223 2.26 6.43 2.06
CA LYS A 223 3.23 6.50 3.15
C LYS A 223 2.70 5.74 4.35
N VAL A 224 3.50 4.82 4.89
CA VAL A 224 3.13 4.01 6.06
C VAL A 224 4.19 4.15 7.13
N ASN A 225 3.77 4.48 8.34
CA ASN A 225 4.59 4.43 9.55
C ASN A 225 3.99 3.41 10.52
N TYR A 226 4.71 2.34 10.82
CA TYR A 226 4.27 1.32 11.77
C TYR A 226 5.34 1.10 12.85
N GLY A 227 5.00 1.39 14.11
CA GLY A 227 5.93 1.27 15.23
C GLY A 227 7.24 2.06 15.03
N GLY A 228 7.18 3.21 14.33
CA GLY A 228 8.34 4.04 14.00
C GLY A 228 9.12 3.62 12.75
N VAL A 229 8.67 2.59 12.03
CA VAL A 229 9.24 2.22 10.72
C VAL A 229 8.43 2.88 9.63
N GLU A 230 9.04 3.83 8.92
CA GLU A 230 8.43 4.54 7.80
C GLU A 230 8.86 3.93 6.45
N GLN A 231 7.88 3.72 5.55
CA GLN A 231 8.11 3.32 4.16
C GLN A 231 7.13 4.01 3.21
N LEU A 232 7.57 4.23 1.98
CA LEU A 232 6.71 4.59 0.85
C LEU A 232 6.49 3.34 0.01
N LEU A 233 5.22 3.02 -0.26
CA LEU A 233 4.79 1.80 -0.94
C LEU A 233 3.94 2.15 -2.17
N PHE A 234 3.99 1.28 -3.16
CA PHE A 234 3.09 1.26 -4.31
C PHE A 234 3.08 -0.17 -4.90
N GLY A 235 2.02 -0.52 -5.63
CA GLY A 235 1.86 -1.80 -6.31
C GLY A 235 1.88 -1.64 -7.83
N THR A 236 2.36 -2.65 -8.54
CA THR A 236 2.36 -2.70 -10.02
C THR A 236 1.47 -3.81 -10.60
N VAL A 237 0.83 -4.58 -9.71
CA VAL A 237 -0.06 -5.67 -10.06
C VAL A 237 -1.31 -5.56 -9.18
N ALA A 238 -2.47 -5.55 -9.82
CA ALA A 238 -3.76 -5.50 -9.16
C ALA A 238 -4.55 -6.80 -9.36
N THR A 239 -5.36 -7.11 -8.36
CA THR A 239 -6.46 -8.08 -8.48
C THR A 239 -7.74 -7.34 -8.82
N ALA A 240 -8.56 -7.88 -9.71
CA ALA A 240 -9.85 -7.27 -10.04
C ALA A 240 -10.80 -7.37 -8.84
N THR A 241 -11.38 -6.24 -8.44
CA THR A 241 -12.30 -6.18 -7.28
C THR A 241 -13.74 -6.54 -7.65
N GLY A 242 -14.10 -6.40 -8.93
CA GLY A 242 -15.49 -6.43 -9.38
C GLY A 242 -16.27 -5.14 -9.06
N LEU A 243 -15.64 -4.20 -8.35
CA LEU A 243 -16.22 -2.91 -7.99
C LEU A 243 -15.94 -1.85 -9.06
N LYS A 244 -16.79 -0.83 -9.10
CA LYS A 244 -16.59 0.40 -9.88
C LYS A 244 -17.14 1.60 -9.12
N GLU A 245 -16.46 2.73 -9.19
CA GLU A 245 -17.03 3.97 -8.66
C GLU A 245 -18.22 4.42 -9.52
N VAL A 246 -19.34 4.83 -8.90
CA VAL A 246 -20.60 5.11 -9.60
C VAL A 246 -20.51 6.31 -10.55
N SER A 247 -19.76 7.36 -10.19
CA SER A 247 -19.71 8.60 -10.95
C SER A 247 -18.89 8.49 -12.24
N ASP A 248 -17.79 7.74 -12.24
CA ASP A 248 -16.92 7.58 -13.41
C ASP A 248 -17.01 6.22 -14.11
N GLY A 249 -17.55 5.20 -13.43
CA GLY A 249 -17.70 3.84 -13.95
C GLY A 249 -16.39 3.08 -14.21
N VAL A 250 -15.25 3.58 -13.74
CA VAL A 250 -13.90 3.05 -14.05
C VAL A 250 -12.92 3.05 -12.88
N SER A 251 -13.15 3.80 -11.81
CA SER A 251 -12.34 3.78 -10.58
C SER A 251 -12.64 2.57 -9.70
N HIS A 252 -11.70 2.26 -8.81
CA HIS A 252 -11.81 1.22 -7.79
C HIS A 252 -12.02 -0.21 -8.30
N ASN A 253 -11.70 -0.47 -9.58
CA ASN A 253 -11.86 -1.79 -10.21
C ASN A 253 -10.63 -2.71 -10.05
N GLY A 254 -9.51 -2.18 -9.53
CA GLY A 254 -8.33 -2.94 -9.14
C GLY A 254 -8.00 -2.73 -7.67
N ASN A 255 -7.50 -3.77 -7.02
CA ASN A 255 -6.93 -3.72 -5.67
C ASN A 255 -5.45 -4.12 -5.73
N TYR A 256 -4.60 -3.21 -5.26
CA TYR A 256 -3.15 -3.41 -5.16
C TYR A 256 -2.80 -3.71 -3.72
N GLU A 257 -2.25 -4.88 -3.45
CA GLU A 257 -1.83 -5.26 -2.12
C GLU A 257 -0.35 -4.91 -1.91
N VAL A 258 -0.09 -4.04 -0.92
CA VAL A 258 1.27 -3.64 -0.54
C VAL A 258 1.53 -4.04 0.91
N SER A 259 2.79 -4.18 1.31
CA SER A 259 3.09 -4.67 2.66
C SER A 259 4.37 -4.12 3.27
N LEU A 260 4.36 -4.01 4.60
CA LEU A 260 5.56 -3.94 5.42
C LEU A 260 5.95 -5.36 5.82
N GLN A 261 7.02 -5.87 5.22
CA GLN A 261 7.47 -7.25 5.39
C GLN A 261 8.11 -7.49 6.77
N GLY A 262 7.67 -8.53 7.47
CA GLY A 262 8.28 -9.00 8.73
C GLY A 262 8.13 -8.06 9.92
N VAL A 263 7.18 -7.11 9.89
CA VAL A 263 6.99 -6.12 10.98
C VAL A 263 6.03 -6.60 12.07
N ILE A 264 5.23 -7.63 11.79
CA ILE A 264 4.31 -8.22 12.77
C ILE A 264 5.09 -9.21 13.63
N GLU A 265 5.06 -8.95 14.94
CA GLU A 265 5.64 -9.85 15.92
C GLU A 265 4.68 -11.00 16.20
N LYS A 266 5.15 -12.24 16.05
CA LYS A 266 4.37 -13.39 16.49
C LYS A 266 4.24 -13.36 18.01
N PRO A 267 3.04 -13.55 18.58
CA PRO A 267 2.92 -13.68 20.02
C PRO A 267 3.84 -14.82 20.49
N PRO A 268 4.53 -14.67 21.63
CA PRO A 268 5.36 -15.73 22.17
C PRO A 268 4.53 -17.00 22.26
N ALA A 269 5.07 -18.12 21.77
CA ALA A 269 4.42 -19.41 21.95
C ALA A 269 4.09 -19.58 23.43
N ALA A 270 2.82 -19.88 23.75
CA ALA A 270 2.38 -20.08 25.12
C ALA A 270 3.30 -21.13 25.76
N VAL A 271 4.11 -20.70 26.72
CA VAL A 271 4.91 -21.62 27.53
C VAL A 271 3.90 -22.39 28.39
N PRO A 272 3.82 -23.73 28.28
CA PRO A 272 2.91 -24.50 29.12
C PRO A 272 3.16 -24.14 30.59
N GLU A 273 2.12 -23.73 31.30
CA GLU A 273 2.27 -23.34 32.70
C GLU A 273 2.88 -24.48 33.52
N PRO A 274 3.70 -24.20 34.54
CA PRO A 274 4.30 -25.23 35.40
C PRO A 274 3.27 -26.21 35.99
N SER A 275 2.04 -25.74 36.20
CA SER A 275 0.89 -26.52 36.67
C SER A 275 0.47 -27.64 35.70
N THR A 276 0.51 -27.40 34.39
CA THR A 276 0.19 -28.42 33.37
C THR A 276 1.30 -29.47 33.26
N MET A 277 2.57 -29.04 33.39
CA MET A 277 3.71 -29.97 33.47
C MET A 277 3.69 -30.82 34.75
N LEU A 278 3.39 -30.22 35.91
CA LEU A 278 3.25 -30.95 37.18
C LEU A 278 2.08 -31.93 37.14
N GLY A 279 0.95 -31.55 36.53
CA GLY A 279 -0.19 -32.45 36.31
C GLY A 279 0.17 -33.68 35.47
N LEU A 280 0.90 -33.48 34.36
CA LEU A 280 1.39 -34.58 33.52
C LEU A 280 2.41 -35.48 34.23
N MET A 281 3.31 -34.91 35.04
CA MET A 281 4.26 -35.68 35.86
C MET A 281 3.57 -36.47 36.97
N ALA A 282 2.55 -35.90 37.62
CA ALA A 282 1.76 -36.59 38.64
C ALA A 282 0.98 -37.77 38.05
N VAL A 283 0.35 -37.58 36.88
CA VAL A 283 -0.36 -38.65 36.16
C VAL A 283 0.62 -39.74 35.71
N GLY A 284 1.75 -39.37 35.10
CA GLY A 284 2.80 -40.32 34.71
C GLY A 284 3.37 -41.10 35.91
N GLY A 285 3.58 -40.43 37.05
CA GLY A 285 4.03 -41.04 38.30
C GLY A 285 3.02 -42.03 38.89
N LEU A 286 1.73 -41.71 38.87
CA LEU A 286 0.64 -42.60 39.31
C LEU A 286 0.54 -43.85 38.43
N PHE A 287 0.64 -43.72 37.10
CA PHE A 287 0.64 -44.86 36.18
C PHE A 287 1.87 -45.76 36.37
N ALA A 288 3.06 -45.17 36.56
CA ALA A 288 4.28 -45.94 36.83
C ALA A 288 4.23 -46.67 38.17
N ALA A 289 3.72 -46.03 39.22
CA ALA A 289 3.55 -46.65 40.54
C ALA A 289 2.51 -47.78 40.52
N ALA A 290 1.37 -47.58 39.86
CA ALA A 290 0.33 -48.61 39.71
C ALA A 290 0.85 -49.85 38.97
N LYS A 291 1.62 -49.66 37.88
CA LYS A 291 2.26 -50.75 37.12
C LYS A 291 3.33 -51.51 37.93
N ARG A 292 3.95 -50.86 38.92
CA ARG A 292 4.94 -51.50 39.80
C ARG A 292 4.28 -52.34 40.90
N ASN A 293 3.11 -51.92 41.38
CA ASN A 293 2.35 -52.66 42.38
C ASN A 293 1.61 -53.86 41.79
N SER A 294 1.13 -53.79 40.54
CA SER A 294 0.47 -54.93 39.87
C SER A 294 1.42 -56.08 39.49
N LYS A 295 2.74 -55.87 39.54
CA LYS A 295 3.77 -56.91 39.33
C LYS A 295 4.25 -57.58 40.62
N LYS A 296 3.74 -57.17 41.78
CA LYS A 296 4.07 -57.72 43.11
C LYS A 296 2.91 -58.51 43.74
N ALA A 297 1.81 -58.68 43.01
CA ALA A 297 0.69 -59.55 43.36
C ALA A 297 0.75 -60.84 42.55
#